data_AF-A0A1F4VE00-F1
#
_entry.id   AF-A0A1F4VE00-F1
#
_cell.length_a   1.000
_cell.length_b   1.000
_cell.length_c   1.000
_cell.angle_alpha   90.00
_cell.angle_beta   90.00
_cell.angle_gamma   90.00
#
_symmetry.space_group_name_H-M   'P 1'
#
loop_
_entity.id
_entity.type
_entity.pdbx_description
1 polymer ?
#
loop_
_entity_poly.entity_id
_entity_poly.type
_entity_poly.pdbx_seq_one_letter_code
_entity_poly.pdbx_strand_id
1 'polypeptide(L)'
;MSGKRVKTQLQGFNGPFFPWGVLKLNQMFRSRFISVGADLAMAAEKVPGFIGARGGIETDDSYEWFAGLEFCSTRADRHEKMLILFPWRLMIAERRVLGRSVAVYTTPGFPPEEVVGKLSELKSEIKKLPGRFL
;
A
#
# COMPACT_ATOMS: atom_id res chain seq x y z
N MET A 1 -16.42 3.85 26.09
CA MET A 1 -15.10 3.19 26.14
C MET A 1 -14.46 3.32 24.77
N SER A 2 -13.48 4.22 24.62
CA SER A 2 -12.75 4.39 23.37
C SER A 2 -11.87 3.16 23.17
N GLY A 3 -12.24 2.27 22.25
CA GLY A 3 -11.43 1.11 21.92
C GLY A 3 -10.03 1.58 21.54
N LYS A 4 -9.01 1.16 22.29
CA LYS A 4 -7.61 1.37 21.91
C LYS A 4 -7.43 0.75 20.53
N ARG A 5 -7.34 1.57 19.48
CA ARG A 5 -6.92 1.12 18.15
C ARG A 5 -5.56 0.47 18.34
N VAL A 6 -5.44 -0.79 17.96
CA VAL A 6 -4.19 -1.55 18.07
C VAL A 6 -3.22 -0.92 17.10
N LYS A 7 -2.19 -0.25 17.62
CA LYS A 7 -1.09 0.30 16.82
C LYS A 7 -0.36 -0.87 16.17
N THR A 8 -0.56 -1.07 14.86
CA THR A 8 0.17 -2.10 14.13
C THR A 8 1.54 -1.55 13.76
N GLN A 9 2.50 -1.67 14.67
CA GLN A 9 3.89 -1.28 14.37
C GLN A 9 4.43 -2.15 13.24
N LEU A 10 5.05 -1.52 12.23
CA LEU A 10 5.69 -2.21 11.11
C LEU A 10 7.08 -2.74 11.49
N GLN A 11 7.18 -3.43 12.65
CA GLN A 11 8.44 -3.98 13.11
C GLN A 11 9.01 -4.97 12.08
N GLY A 12 10.30 -4.82 11.77
CA GLY A 12 11.00 -5.65 10.79
C GLY A 12 10.82 -5.23 9.32
N PHE A 13 10.08 -4.15 9.05
CA PHE A 13 10.02 -3.54 7.73
C PHE A 13 10.97 -2.33 7.62
N ASN A 14 11.62 -2.20 6.47
CA ASN A 14 12.35 -1.02 6.03
C ASN A 14 11.39 -0.09 5.24
N GLY A 15 11.56 1.23 5.35
CA GLY A 15 10.76 2.22 4.61
C GLY A 15 10.45 3.48 5.44
N PRO A 16 9.58 4.38 4.93
CA PRO A 16 8.86 4.29 3.66
C PRO A 16 9.76 4.52 2.43
N PHE A 17 9.45 3.82 1.33
CA PHE A 17 10.05 4.02 0.02
C PHE A 17 9.04 4.56 -1.00
N PHE A 18 9.52 5.34 -1.97
CA PHE A 18 8.71 5.95 -3.04
C PHE A 18 9.27 5.63 -4.44
N PRO A 19 9.32 4.34 -4.85
CA PRO A 19 9.82 3.96 -6.17
C PRO A 19 8.97 4.53 -7.31
N TRP A 20 9.50 4.58 -8.53
CA TRP A 20 8.84 5.22 -9.69
C TRP A 20 7.39 4.76 -9.95
N GLY A 21 7.06 3.48 -9.65
CA GLY A 21 5.70 2.94 -9.77
C GLY A 21 4.68 3.61 -8.83
N VAL A 22 5.11 4.08 -7.67
CA VAL A 22 4.27 4.75 -6.66
C VAL A 22 3.72 6.08 -7.18
N LEU A 23 4.50 6.88 -7.90
CA LEU A 23 4.02 8.15 -8.47
C LEU A 23 2.79 7.97 -9.36
N LYS A 24 2.80 6.89 -10.15
CA LYS A 24 1.69 6.54 -11.04
C LYS A 24 0.45 6.07 -10.26
N LEU A 25 0.63 5.32 -9.17
CA LEU A 25 -0.47 4.97 -8.27
C LEU A 25 -1.03 6.24 -7.61
N ASN A 26 -0.18 7.12 -7.09
CA ASN A 26 -0.58 8.40 -6.49
C ASN A 26 -1.46 9.24 -7.43
N GLN A 27 -1.13 9.33 -8.71
CA GLN A 27 -1.96 10.02 -9.70
C GLN A 27 -3.37 9.41 -9.81
N MET A 28 -3.48 8.08 -9.80
CA MET A 28 -4.78 7.41 -9.84
C MET A 28 -5.62 7.71 -8.59
N PHE A 29 -5.00 7.71 -7.40
CA PHE A 29 -5.65 8.07 -6.14
C PHE A 29 -6.05 9.54 -6.05
N ARG A 30 -5.29 10.47 -6.67
CA ARG A 30 -5.68 11.89 -6.74
C ARG A 30 -6.96 12.11 -7.52
N SER A 31 -7.23 11.28 -8.53
CA SER A 31 -8.34 11.44 -9.48
C SER A 31 -9.61 10.64 -9.13
N ARG A 32 -9.58 9.75 -8.13
CA ARG A 32 -10.66 8.77 -7.90
C ARG A 32 -11.12 8.72 -6.44
N PHE A 33 -12.43 8.65 -6.25
CA PHE A 33 -13.08 8.27 -4.99
C PHE A 33 -13.12 6.74 -4.94
N ILE A 34 -11.99 6.08 -4.72
CA ILE A 34 -11.99 4.62 -4.59
C ILE A 34 -12.78 4.27 -3.31
N SER A 35 -13.92 3.61 -3.48
CA SER A 35 -14.60 2.91 -2.41
C SER A 35 -13.66 1.85 -1.86
N VAL A 36 -13.31 2.00 -0.58
CA VAL A 36 -12.96 1.00 0.45
C VAL A 36 -12.02 -0.13 0.01
N GLY A 37 -10.95 -0.37 0.77
CA GLY A 37 -9.85 -1.31 0.47
C GLY A 37 -10.15 -2.72 -0.08
N ALA A 38 -11.41 -3.18 -0.10
CA ALA A 38 -11.86 -4.35 -0.84
C ALA A 38 -11.57 -4.28 -2.34
N ASP A 39 -11.82 -3.13 -3.01
CA ASP A 39 -11.52 -2.97 -4.45
C ASP A 39 -10.01 -3.10 -4.72
N LEU A 40 -9.20 -2.55 -3.82
CA LEU A 40 -7.74 -2.68 -3.88
C LEU A 40 -7.27 -4.10 -3.63
N ALA A 41 -7.89 -4.81 -2.69
CA ALA A 41 -7.61 -6.22 -2.43
C ALA A 41 -7.96 -7.08 -3.65
N MET A 42 -9.12 -6.88 -4.29
CA MET A 42 -9.52 -7.59 -5.51
C MET A 42 -8.53 -7.39 -6.66
N ALA A 43 -8.03 -6.16 -6.85
CA ALA A 43 -6.98 -5.90 -7.84
C ALA A 43 -5.66 -6.58 -7.45
N ALA A 44 -5.31 -6.57 -6.17
CA ALA A 44 -4.09 -7.18 -5.65
C ALA A 44 -4.09 -8.71 -5.75
N GLU A 45 -5.24 -9.38 -5.61
CA GLU A 45 -5.39 -10.83 -5.78
C GLU A 45 -4.97 -11.32 -7.18
N LYS A 46 -4.93 -10.44 -8.17
CA LYS A 46 -4.46 -10.76 -9.53
C LYS A 46 -2.96 -10.58 -9.72
N VAL A 47 -2.26 -10.05 -8.72
CA VAL A 47 -0.83 -9.76 -8.74
C VAL A 47 -0.07 -10.90 -8.03
N PRO A 48 0.92 -11.55 -8.68
CA PRO A 48 1.71 -12.62 -8.08
C PRO A 48 2.32 -12.26 -6.73
N GLY A 49 2.24 -13.22 -5.80
CA GLY A 49 2.75 -13.08 -4.44
C GLY A 49 1.84 -12.29 -3.51
N PHE A 50 0.64 -11.86 -3.91
CA PHE A 50 -0.31 -11.27 -2.95
C PHE A 50 -0.69 -12.27 -1.85
N ILE A 51 -0.61 -11.83 -0.60
CA ILE A 51 -0.92 -12.67 0.57
C ILE A 51 -1.99 -12.10 1.49
N GLY A 52 -2.38 -10.84 1.31
CA GLY A 52 -3.51 -10.27 2.05
C GLY A 52 -3.56 -8.76 2.07
N ALA A 53 -4.70 -8.26 2.55
CA ALA A 53 -4.93 -6.84 2.80
C ALA A 53 -5.07 -6.58 4.31
N ARG A 54 -4.60 -5.42 4.74
CA ARG A 54 -4.65 -4.94 6.13
C ARG A 54 -5.38 -3.59 6.16
N GLY A 55 -6.22 -3.35 7.15
CA GLY A 55 -6.90 -2.06 7.34
C GLY A 55 -6.40 -1.35 8.60
N GLY A 56 -6.50 -0.02 8.63
CA GLY A 56 -6.26 0.77 9.85
C GLY A 56 -4.84 0.63 10.43
N ILE A 57 -3.83 0.80 9.58
CA ILE A 57 -2.42 0.69 9.97
C ILE A 57 -1.95 2.05 10.46
N GLU A 58 -1.39 2.11 11.66
CA GLU A 58 -0.72 3.29 12.21
C GLU A 58 0.78 3.01 12.24
N THR A 59 1.58 3.84 11.57
CA THR A 59 3.04 3.70 11.51
C THR A 59 3.72 4.52 12.61
N ASP A 60 4.98 4.21 12.95
CA ASP A 60 5.70 4.84 14.07
C ASP A 60 5.91 6.37 13.87
N ASP A 61 5.86 6.83 12.63
CA ASP A 61 5.84 8.25 12.24
C ASP A 61 4.44 8.90 12.35
N SER A 62 3.49 8.23 13.01
CA SER A 62 2.12 8.69 13.30
C SER A 62 1.22 8.88 12.08
N TYR A 63 1.55 8.27 10.93
CA TYR A 63 0.62 8.25 9.80
C TYR A 63 -0.42 7.15 9.96
N GLU A 64 -1.69 7.50 9.74
CA GLU A 64 -2.78 6.55 9.61
C GLU A 64 -3.01 6.19 8.13
N TRP A 65 -2.96 4.89 7.84
CA TRP A 65 -3.19 4.32 6.52
C TRP A 65 -4.51 3.53 6.52
N PHE A 66 -5.34 3.73 5.49
CA PHE A 66 -6.66 3.06 5.44
C PHE A 66 -6.55 1.62 4.96
N ALA A 67 -5.59 1.36 4.09
CA ALA A 67 -5.35 0.04 3.53
C ALA A 67 -3.84 -0.21 3.37
N GLY A 68 -3.43 -1.45 3.62
CA GLY A 68 -2.15 -2.00 3.27
C GLY A 68 -2.35 -3.25 2.42
N LEU A 69 -1.60 -3.39 1.33
CA LEU A 69 -1.57 -4.61 0.52
C LEU A 69 -0.24 -5.31 0.73
N GLU A 70 -0.28 -6.57 1.15
CA GLU A 70 0.89 -7.36 1.49
C GLU A 70 1.20 -8.38 0.40
N PHE A 71 2.48 -8.47 0.03
CA PHE A 71 2.99 -9.37 -0.99
C PHE A 71 4.20 -10.12 -0.43
N CYS A 72 4.34 -11.40 -0.73
CA CYS A 72 5.60 -12.13 -0.58
C CYS A 72 6.43 -12.05 -1.86
N SER A 73 7.74 -12.20 -1.69
CA SER A 73 8.67 -12.41 -2.80
C SER A 73 8.26 -13.65 -3.60
N THR A 74 8.38 -13.59 -4.92
CA THR A 74 8.14 -14.75 -5.80
C THR A 74 9.39 -15.59 -6.04
N ARG A 75 10.57 -15.02 -5.76
CA ARG A 75 11.87 -15.65 -5.96
C ARG A 75 12.50 -16.23 -4.69
N ALA A 76 12.04 -15.78 -3.52
CA ALA A 76 12.72 -16.04 -2.26
C ALA A 76 11.79 -16.63 -1.21
N ASP A 77 12.32 -16.77 0.00
CA ASP A 77 11.62 -17.29 1.17
C ASP A 77 10.30 -16.53 1.42
N ARG A 78 9.27 -17.24 1.91
CA ARG A 78 7.96 -16.67 2.25
C ARG A 78 8.04 -15.62 3.37
N HIS A 79 9.18 -15.54 4.04
CA HIS A 79 9.49 -14.52 5.05
C HIS A 79 9.81 -13.14 4.46
N GLU A 80 10.14 -13.06 3.16
CA GLU A 80 10.38 -11.79 2.48
C GLU A 80 9.08 -11.15 2.02
N LYS A 81 8.77 -9.97 2.56
CA LYS A 81 7.50 -9.30 2.33
C LYS A 81 7.64 -7.86 1.89
N MET A 82 6.68 -7.43 1.10
CA MET A 82 6.44 -6.06 0.68
C MET A 82 5.05 -5.65 1.12
N LEU A 83 4.94 -4.44 1.67
CA LEU A 83 3.69 -3.85 2.10
C LEU A 83 3.51 -2.50 1.39
N ILE A 84 2.41 -2.35 0.67
CA ILE A 84 2.04 -1.10 0.00
C ILE A 84 0.93 -0.44 0.82
N LEU A 85 1.21 0.73 1.38
CA LEU A 85 0.26 1.48 2.21
C LEU A 85 -0.40 2.60 1.43
N PHE A 86 -1.72 2.70 1.60
CA PHE A 86 -2.57 3.70 0.97
C PHE A 86 -3.11 4.64 2.05
N PRO A 87 -2.85 5.96 1.95
CA PRO A 87 -3.14 6.90 3.02
C PRO A 87 -4.65 7.17 3.10
N TRP A 88 -5.21 7.32 4.31
CA TRP A 88 -6.54 7.91 4.44
C TRP A 88 -6.54 9.25 3.69
N ARG A 89 -7.65 9.60 3.01
CA ARG A 89 -7.81 10.94 2.39
C ARG A 89 -7.24 11.99 3.33
N LEU A 90 -6.41 12.90 2.80
CA LEU A 90 -5.84 14.06 3.50
C LEU A 90 -6.51 14.31 4.87
N MET A 91 -6.00 13.67 5.91
CA MET A 91 -6.03 14.38 7.17
C MET A 91 -4.95 15.43 7.00
N ILE A 92 -5.38 16.68 7.00
CA ILE A 92 -4.53 17.87 7.02
C ILE A 92 -3.81 17.80 8.37
N ALA A 93 -2.78 16.97 8.46
CA ALA A 93 -1.85 16.95 9.56
C ALA A 93 -0.70 17.87 9.16
N GLU A 94 -0.52 18.89 9.97
CA GLU A 94 0.35 20.02 9.73
C GLU A 94 1.79 19.58 9.38
N ARG A 95 2.28 20.04 8.22
CA ARG A 95 3.69 20.34 7.93
C ARG A 95 4.75 19.24 8.09
N ARG A 96 4.42 17.95 8.00
CA ARG A 96 5.43 16.92 7.68
C ARG A 96 5.04 16.16 6.43
N VAL A 97 5.94 16.17 5.46
CA VAL A 97 5.70 15.67 4.10
C VAL A 97 5.62 14.16 4.13
N LEU A 98 4.41 13.62 4.12
CA LEU A 98 4.03 12.57 3.18
C LEU A 98 2.76 13.03 2.50
N GLY A 99 2.90 14.02 1.61
CA GLY A 99 1.78 14.56 0.85
C GLY A 99 1.08 13.44 0.07
N ARG A 100 -0.05 12.93 0.58
CA ARG A 100 -0.94 11.96 -0.08
C ARG A 100 -0.22 10.85 -0.87
N SER A 101 0.85 10.29 -0.30
CA SER A 101 1.70 9.38 -1.05
C SER A 101 1.48 7.96 -0.57
N VAL A 102 1.08 7.08 -1.48
CA VAL A 102 1.23 5.63 -1.33
C VAL A 102 2.67 5.36 -0.94
N ALA A 103 2.88 4.54 0.09
CA ALA A 103 4.22 4.20 0.58
C ALA A 103 4.47 2.71 0.41
N VAL A 104 5.72 2.36 0.16
CA VAL A 104 6.16 0.96 0.11
C VAL A 104 7.10 0.69 1.28
N TYR A 105 6.88 -0.45 1.92
CA TYR A 105 7.75 -0.99 2.97
C TYR A 105 8.16 -2.40 2.57
N THR A 106 9.36 -2.83 2.94
CA THR A 106 9.82 -4.20 2.67
C THR A 106 10.58 -4.78 3.85
N THR A 107 10.49 -6.08 4.09
CA THR A 107 11.43 -6.75 5.01
C THR A 107 12.83 -6.79 4.39
N PRO A 108 13.89 -6.99 5.19
CA PRO A 108 15.22 -7.31 4.66
C PRO A 108 15.16 -8.49 3.67
N GLY A 109 15.94 -8.43 2.60
CA GLY A 109 16.01 -9.48 1.56
C GLY A 109 15.07 -9.29 0.38
N PHE A 110 13.96 -8.55 0.52
CA PHE A 110 12.98 -8.42 -0.55
C PHE A 110 13.60 -7.81 -1.84
N PRO A 111 13.47 -8.45 -3.01
CA PRO A 111 14.17 -8.00 -4.22
C PRO A 111 13.65 -6.65 -4.75
N PRO A 112 14.49 -5.62 -4.91
CA PRO A 112 14.06 -4.29 -5.38
C PRO A 112 13.40 -4.30 -6.76
N GLU A 113 13.80 -5.21 -7.65
CA GLU A 113 13.22 -5.36 -8.98
C GLU A 113 11.77 -5.89 -8.93
N GLU A 114 11.45 -6.75 -7.95
CA GLU A 114 10.08 -7.23 -7.76
C GLU A 114 9.16 -6.10 -7.29
N VAL A 115 9.66 -5.14 -6.52
CA VAL A 115 8.89 -3.98 -6.09
C VAL A 115 8.33 -3.23 -7.29
N VAL A 116 9.17 -2.94 -8.29
CA VAL A 116 8.76 -2.20 -9.49
C VAL A 116 7.77 -3.01 -10.33
N GLY A 117 8.01 -4.31 -10.48
CA GLY A 117 7.11 -5.23 -11.19
C GLY A 117 5.72 -5.25 -10.56
N LYS A 118 5.63 -5.55 -9.27
CA LYS A 118 4.36 -5.62 -8.52
C LYS A 118 3.58 -4.31 -8.55
N LEU A 119 4.26 -3.16 -8.45
CA LEU A 119 3.60 -1.84 -8.57
C LEU A 119 3.03 -1.60 -9.96
N SER A 120 3.73 -2.04 -11.01
CA SER A 120 3.26 -1.91 -12.40
C SER A 120 2.06 -2.80 -12.68
N GLU A 121 2.09 -4.05 -12.20
CA GLU A 121 1.00 -5.01 -12.30
C GLU A 121 -0.23 -4.52 -11.52
N LEU A 122 -0.05 -4.13 -10.26
CA LEU A 122 -1.14 -3.60 -9.43
C LEU A 122 -1.79 -2.38 -10.09
N LYS A 123 -1.00 -1.47 -10.66
CA LYS A 123 -1.54 -0.34 -11.42
C LYS A 123 -2.41 -0.80 -12.59
N SER A 124 -1.98 -1.83 -13.32
CA SER A 124 -2.73 -2.40 -14.44
C SER A 124 -4.07 -2.96 -13.96
N GLU A 125 -4.07 -3.72 -12.86
CA GLU A 125 -5.29 -4.35 -12.32
C GLU A 125 -6.27 -3.30 -11.76
N ILE A 126 -5.78 -2.28 -11.04
CA ILE A 126 -6.64 -1.18 -10.55
C ILE A 126 -7.31 -0.44 -11.72
N LYS A 127 -6.68 -0.34 -12.88
CA LYS A 127 -7.31 0.29 -14.06
C LYS A 127 -8.46 -0.53 -14.65
N LYS A 128 -8.46 -1.85 -14.46
CA LYS A 128 -9.49 -2.77 -14.96
C LYS A 128 -10.70 -2.84 -14.04
N LEU A 129 -10.57 -2.39 -12.79
CA LEU A 129 -11.69 -2.37 -11.86
C LEU A 129 -12.88 -1.64 -12.50
N PRO A 130 -14.08 -2.25 -12.46
CA PRO A 130 -15.25 -1.70 -13.11
C PRO A 130 -15.53 -0.31 -12.57
N GLY A 131 -15.75 0.60 -13.50
CA GLY A 131 -16.07 1.96 -13.14
C GLY A 131 -17.43 2.09 -12.48
N ARG A 132 -17.41 2.51 -11.22
CA ARG A 132 -18.07 3.79 -10.91
C ARG A 132 -17.32 4.96 -11.58
N PHE A 133 -17.11 4.85 -12.90
CA PHE A 133 -16.49 5.83 -13.80
C PHE A 133 -17.59 6.36 -14.71
N LEU A 134 -18.57 7.00 -14.08
CA LEU A 134 -19.38 8.08 -14.63
C LEU A 134 -19.42 9.17 -13.57
#